data_AF-A0A7L0DRV6-F1
#
_entry.id   AF-A0A7L0DRV6-F1
#
_cell.length_a   1.000
_cell.length_b   1.000
_cell.length_c   1.000
_cell.angle_alpha   90.00
_cell.angle_beta   90.00
_cell.angle_gamma   90.00
#
_symmetry.space_group_name_H-M   'P 1'
#
loop_
_entity.id
_entity.type
_entity.pdbx_description
1 polymer ?
#
loop_
_entity_poly.entity_id
_entity_poly.type
_entity_poly.pdbx_seq_one_letter_code
_entity_poly.pdbx_strand_id
1 'polypeptide(L)'
;EEQDRLLRGRPDQPQNPKILRIAIIGAPNAGKSTLSNQLLGRKVFPVSKKVHTTRCKARGVVTYEDTQLIILDTPGLTNPLKARRHKLEEAMLTDPWDSMKHADLVLVLVDVSDHWTRNSLSKEVLKCLSQFPQIPSVLVLNKVDLLKNKFILLDLVTELTEGIVNGKKLEARFAFKHNSSSSVKAPLQITRASPPENRAPESHHLQKKDQVQDSSSLDNSGEIRASESNLVTEAEQGPKHCGPRNVKDMRGWPCFQEIFMLAALRGEEVDTLKRYLLMQAKPGRWEFHSGVLTSQSPQEICNNIIREKVLEYLPLEVPYGVIQVTEVWEEGPSGELLIVQNLLVPRKSHMMMLIGRGGKVISRIAQEAGQDLMNVFLCDVRLKLKVELKS
;
A
#
# COMPACT_ATOMS: atom_id res chain seq x y z
N GLU A 1 -19.00 9.30 19.72
CA GLU A 1 -18.42 9.16 21.08
C GLU A 1 -17.61 7.88 21.28
N GLU A 2 -18.07 6.72 20.82
CA GLU A 2 -17.35 5.44 20.99
C GLU A 2 -16.01 5.38 20.25
N GLN A 3 -15.94 5.83 19.00
CA GLN A 3 -14.69 5.87 18.24
C GLN A 3 -13.64 6.80 18.90
N ASP A 4 -14.05 7.95 19.44
CA ASP A 4 -13.14 8.83 20.17
C ASP A 4 -12.62 8.19 21.46
N ARG A 5 -13.45 7.39 22.15
CA ARG A 5 -12.99 6.59 23.30
C ARG A 5 -11.97 5.54 22.87
N LEU A 6 -12.19 4.85 21.75
CA LEU A 6 -11.25 3.89 21.18
C LEU A 6 -9.97 4.52 20.64
N LEU A 7 -9.99 5.80 20.24
CA LEU A 7 -8.78 6.49 19.78
C LEU A 7 -7.96 7.09 20.94
N ARG A 8 -8.58 7.37 22.09
CA ARG A 8 -7.92 7.99 23.26
C ARG A 8 -7.61 7.02 24.40
N GLY A 9 -8.28 5.87 24.44
CA GLY A 9 -8.09 4.83 25.44
C GLY A 9 -6.76 4.09 25.29
N ARG A 10 -6.37 3.31 26.31
CA ARG A 10 -5.25 2.37 26.19
C ARG A 10 -5.70 1.19 25.34
N PRO A 11 -5.04 0.89 24.20
CA PRO A 11 -5.42 -0.21 23.31
C PRO A 11 -5.48 -1.54 24.04
N ASP A 12 -6.48 -2.37 23.69
CA ASP A 12 -6.46 -3.79 24.02
C ASP A 12 -5.18 -4.43 23.44
N GLN A 13 -4.60 -5.36 24.17
CA GLN A 13 -3.37 -6.03 23.78
C GLN A 13 -3.59 -7.54 23.79
N PRO A 14 -3.28 -8.26 22.71
CA PRO A 14 -3.17 -9.71 22.74
C PRO A 14 -1.94 -10.14 23.57
N GLN A 15 -1.78 -11.44 23.80
CA GLN A 15 -0.64 -11.98 24.57
C GLN A 15 0.72 -11.70 23.91
N ASN A 16 0.81 -11.85 22.58
CA ASN A 16 2.04 -11.67 21.80
C ASN A 16 1.85 -10.61 20.71
N PRO A 17 1.67 -9.33 21.06
CA PRO A 17 1.30 -8.31 20.09
C PRO A 17 2.44 -8.09 19.09
N LYS A 18 2.07 -8.07 17.80
CA LYS A 18 2.94 -7.68 16.69
C LYS A 18 2.38 -6.45 16.00
N ILE A 19 3.28 -5.65 15.43
CA ILE A 19 2.94 -4.41 14.75
C ILE A 19 3.83 -4.19 13.52
N LEU A 20 3.27 -3.60 12.47
CA LEU A 20 4.01 -3.12 11.31
C LEU A 20 3.41 -1.80 10.81
N ARG A 21 4.20 -0.73 10.81
CA ARG A 21 3.82 0.56 10.20
C ARG A 21 4.28 0.62 8.76
N ILE A 22 3.36 0.86 7.85
CA ILE A 22 3.57 0.77 6.41
C ILE A 22 3.33 2.13 5.79
N ALA A 23 4.36 2.76 5.23
CA ALA A 23 4.19 3.93 4.37
C ALA A 23 3.98 3.49 2.93
N ILE A 24 2.89 3.95 2.30
CA ILE A 24 2.65 3.72 0.86
C ILE A 24 3.00 4.99 0.09
N ILE A 25 4.04 4.94 -0.73
CA ILE A 25 4.51 6.06 -1.55
C ILE A 25 4.40 5.75 -3.03
N GLY A 26 4.32 6.80 -3.85
CA GLY A 26 4.21 6.66 -5.30
C GLY A 26 3.56 7.87 -5.95
N ALA A 27 3.63 7.92 -7.29
CA ALA A 27 3.08 9.00 -8.09
C ALA A 27 1.58 9.23 -7.80
N PRO A 28 1.06 10.45 -8.02
CA PRO A 28 -0.39 10.69 -8.01
C PRO A 28 -1.11 9.68 -8.91
N ASN A 29 -2.29 9.21 -8.49
CA ASN A 29 -3.11 8.23 -9.22
C ASN A 29 -2.50 6.83 -9.43
N ALA A 30 -1.35 6.50 -8.80
CA ALA A 30 -0.78 5.15 -8.83
C ALA A 30 -1.67 4.07 -8.18
N GLY A 31 -2.75 4.47 -7.49
CA GLY A 31 -3.69 3.57 -6.83
C GLY A 31 -3.40 3.32 -5.36
N LYS A 32 -2.71 4.24 -4.67
CA LYS A 32 -2.34 4.12 -3.25
C LYS A 32 -3.55 3.90 -2.35
N SER A 33 -4.49 4.84 -2.37
CA SER A 33 -5.73 4.75 -1.58
C SER A 33 -6.61 3.57 -1.99
N THR A 34 -6.57 3.17 -3.27
CA THR A 34 -7.22 1.94 -3.74
C THR A 34 -6.61 0.71 -3.08
N LEU A 35 -5.28 0.58 -3.05
CA LEU A 35 -4.59 -0.51 -2.37
C LEU A 35 -4.84 -0.49 -0.87
N SER A 36 -4.78 0.68 -0.23
CA SER A 36 -5.08 0.83 1.21
C SER A 36 -6.48 0.33 1.55
N ASN A 37 -7.48 0.70 0.75
CA ASN A 37 -8.86 0.23 0.95
C ASN A 37 -9.01 -1.29 0.77
N GLN A 38 -8.30 -1.88 -0.20
CA GLN A 38 -8.31 -3.34 -0.36
C GLN A 38 -7.67 -4.05 0.82
N LEU A 39 -6.52 -3.55 1.31
CA LEU A 39 -5.86 -4.13 2.50
C LEU A 39 -6.77 -4.06 3.74
N LEU A 40 -7.51 -2.94 3.89
CA LEU A 40 -8.51 -2.74 4.94
C LEU A 40 -9.79 -3.57 4.75
N GLY A 41 -10.08 -4.03 3.54
CA GLY A 41 -11.35 -4.66 3.19
C GLY A 41 -12.55 -3.71 3.23
N ARG A 42 -12.33 -2.39 3.37
CA ARG A 42 -13.36 -1.35 3.40
C ARG A 42 -12.88 -0.07 2.73
N LYS A 43 -13.82 0.68 2.16
CA LYS A 43 -13.54 1.94 1.47
C LYS A 43 -13.43 3.11 2.44
N VAL A 44 -12.32 3.20 3.16
CA VAL A 44 -12.06 4.23 4.18
C VAL A 44 -11.43 5.49 3.58
N PHE A 45 -10.54 5.32 2.60
CA PHE A 45 -9.83 6.41 1.95
C PHE A 45 -10.52 6.81 0.65
N PRO A 46 -10.58 8.12 0.33
CA PRO A 46 -11.20 8.60 -0.90
C PRO A 46 -10.35 8.22 -2.13
N VAL A 47 -11.02 7.84 -3.23
CA VAL A 47 -10.39 7.42 -4.49
C VAL A 47 -11.00 8.18 -5.67
N SER A 48 -10.20 9.01 -6.36
CA SER A 48 -10.62 9.69 -7.59
C SER A 48 -9.51 9.66 -8.63
N LYS A 49 -9.89 9.77 -9.91
CA LYS A 49 -8.95 9.97 -11.03
C LYS A 49 -8.29 11.35 -10.99
N LYS A 50 -8.85 12.29 -10.23
CA LYS A 50 -8.24 13.60 -10.02
C LYS A 50 -7.11 13.52 -9.00
N VAL A 51 -6.10 14.33 -9.28
CA VAL A 51 -4.97 14.50 -8.37
C VAL A 51 -5.44 15.12 -7.05
N HIS A 52 -4.68 14.90 -5.99
CA HIS A 52 -4.90 15.52 -4.67
C HIS A 52 -6.17 15.05 -3.94
N THR A 53 -6.52 13.78 -4.14
CA THR A 53 -7.66 13.14 -3.46
C THR A 53 -7.45 12.92 -1.95
N THR A 54 -6.23 12.82 -1.43
CA THR A 54 -5.97 12.72 0.02
C THR A 54 -5.42 14.05 0.53
N ARG A 55 -6.17 14.76 1.38
CA ARG A 55 -5.78 16.08 1.91
C ARG A 55 -5.22 16.06 3.35
N CYS A 56 -5.51 15.02 4.12
CA CYS A 56 -5.12 14.89 5.52
C CYS A 56 -4.42 13.55 5.74
N LYS A 57 -3.49 13.49 6.70
CA LYS A 57 -2.86 12.24 7.13
C LYS A 57 -3.91 11.40 7.84
N ALA A 58 -4.24 10.26 7.26
CA ALA A 58 -5.15 9.30 7.87
C ALA A 58 -4.42 7.97 8.02
N ARG A 59 -4.62 7.30 9.16
CA ARG A 59 -4.06 5.96 9.38
C ARG A 59 -5.16 4.93 9.16
N GLY A 60 -4.85 3.91 8.39
CA GLY A 60 -5.70 2.72 8.24
C GLY A 60 -5.13 1.60 9.10
N VAL A 61 -5.97 0.86 9.80
CA VAL A 61 -5.54 -0.19 10.71
C VAL A 61 -6.17 -1.51 10.28
N VAL A 62 -5.32 -2.50 10.04
CA VAL A 62 -5.72 -3.88 9.79
C VAL A 62 -5.28 -4.72 10.98
N THR A 63 -6.24 -5.23 11.74
CA THR A 63 -5.98 -6.15 12.85
C THR A 63 -6.28 -7.58 12.38
N TYR A 64 -5.31 -8.48 12.54
CA TYR A 64 -5.46 -9.91 12.24
C TYR A 64 -4.77 -10.71 13.34
N GLU A 65 -5.56 -11.49 14.10
CA GLU A 65 -5.09 -12.26 15.25
C GLU A 65 -4.28 -11.41 16.24
N ASP A 66 -2.98 -11.69 16.40
CA ASP A 66 -2.05 -11.00 17.29
C ASP A 66 -1.33 -9.80 16.62
N THR A 67 -1.63 -9.53 15.36
CA THR A 67 -0.86 -8.63 14.50
C THR A 67 -1.67 -7.41 14.04
N GLN A 68 -1.08 -6.22 14.16
CA GLN A 68 -1.64 -4.96 13.69
C GLN A 68 -0.79 -4.34 12.57
N LEU A 69 -1.36 -4.22 11.38
CA LEU A 69 -0.76 -3.46 10.28
C LEU A 69 -1.33 -2.04 10.27
N ILE A 70 -0.46 -1.03 10.32
CA ILE A 70 -0.84 0.38 10.34
C ILE A 70 -0.40 1.01 9.03
N ILE A 71 -1.35 1.28 8.15
CA ILE A 71 -1.15 1.96 6.88
C ILE A 71 -1.10 3.46 7.14
N LEU A 72 0.06 4.07 6.89
CA LEU A 72 0.27 5.51 6.94
C LEU A 72 -0.11 6.08 5.57
N ASP A 73 -1.33 6.59 5.42
CA ASP A 73 -1.76 7.17 4.14
C ASP A 73 -1.00 8.48 3.90
N THR A 74 -0.15 8.48 2.88
CA THR A 74 0.54 9.68 2.42
C THR A 74 -0.22 10.31 1.26
N PRO A 75 -0.46 11.63 1.28
CA PRO A 75 -0.83 12.35 0.08
C PRO A 75 0.15 12.01 -1.05
N GLY A 76 -0.35 11.85 -2.28
CA GLY A 76 0.52 11.52 -3.41
C GLY A 76 1.66 12.52 -3.56
N LEU A 77 2.89 12.02 -3.66
CA LEU A 77 4.11 12.81 -3.83
C LEU A 77 3.93 13.75 -5.04
N THR A 78 3.79 15.04 -4.78
CA THR A 78 3.63 16.07 -5.82
C THR A 78 4.65 17.16 -5.61
N ASN A 79 5.15 17.72 -6.71
CA ASN A 79 6.08 18.83 -6.67
C ASN A 79 5.41 20.09 -6.05
N PRO A 80 6.08 20.82 -5.14
CA PRO A 80 5.60 22.08 -4.56
C PRO A 80 5.10 23.11 -5.59
N LEU A 81 5.67 23.13 -6.80
CA LEU A 81 5.23 24.02 -7.90
C LEU A 81 3.85 23.63 -8.46
N LYS A 82 3.55 22.33 -8.53
CA LYS A 82 2.23 21.83 -8.93
C LYS A 82 1.21 22.03 -7.81
N ALA A 83 1.63 21.86 -6.56
CA ALA A 83 0.79 22.11 -5.38
C ALA A 83 0.37 23.58 -5.24
N ARG A 84 1.29 24.52 -5.47
CA ARG A 84 1.00 25.97 -5.47
C ARG A 84 0.05 26.39 -6.59
N ARG A 85 0.15 25.78 -7.78
CA ARG A 85 -0.77 26.05 -8.90
C ARG A 85 -2.22 25.70 -8.59
N HIS A 86 -2.45 24.61 -7.85
CA HIS A 86 -3.80 24.15 -7.49
C HIS A 86 -4.29 24.65 -6.12
N LYS A 87 -3.61 25.63 -5.51
CA LYS A 87 -3.94 26.18 -4.18
C LYS A 87 -4.17 25.08 -3.13
N LEU A 88 -3.33 24.04 -3.14
CA LEU A 88 -3.41 22.99 -2.13
C LEU A 88 -3.04 23.58 -0.76
N GLU A 89 -3.71 23.09 0.29
CA GLU A 89 -3.41 23.47 1.66
C GLU A 89 -1.93 23.18 2.00
N GLU A 90 -1.27 24.06 2.75
CA GLU A 90 0.11 23.84 3.20
C GLU A 90 0.25 22.56 4.03
N ALA A 91 -0.84 22.07 4.64
CA ALA A 91 -0.90 20.76 5.28
C ALA A 91 -0.71 19.60 4.28
N MET A 92 -1.13 19.71 3.01
CA MET A 92 -0.84 18.72 1.96
C MET A 92 0.60 18.80 1.44
N LEU A 93 1.28 19.92 1.73
CA LEU A 93 2.72 20.09 1.55
C LEU A 93 3.50 19.61 2.78
N THR A 94 2.84 19.16 3.86
CA THR A 94 3.56 18.52 4.96
C THR A 94 4.23 17.25 4.48
N ASP A 95 5.50 17.19 4.83
CA ASP A 95 6.54 16.36 4.25
C ASP A 95 6.09 14.89 4.20
N PRO A 96 5.96 14.25 3.02
CA PRO A 96 5.88 12.79 2.89
C PRO A 96 6.91 12.03 3.74
N TRP A 97 8.02 12.70 4.04
CA TRP A 97 9.06 12.30 4.96
C TRP A 97 8.58 12.02 6.38
N ASP A 98 7.51 12.67 6.85
CA ASP A 98 6.98 12.42 8.18
C ASP A 98 6.42 11.01 8.32
N SER A 99 5.70 10.52 7.30
CA SER A 99 5.23 9.13 7.28
C SER A 99 6.37 8.14 7.13
N MET A 100 7.44 8.50 6.41
CA MET A 100 8.64 7.69 6.32
C MET A 100 9.35 7.57 7.68
N LYS A 101 9.44 8.63 8.49
CA LYS A 101 10.08 8.59 9.83
C LYS A 101 9.45 7.57 10.78
N HIS A 102 8.15 7.32 10.61
CA HIS A 102 7.38 6.41 11.46
C HIS A 102 7.14 5.05 10.79
N ALA A 103 7.65 4.82 9.58
CA ALA A 103 7.44 3.57 8.87
C ALA A 103 8.46 2.50 9.31
N ASP A 104 7.95 1.29 9.52
CA ASP A 104 8.77 0.09 9.67
C ASP A 104 9.07 -0.54 8.30
N LEU A 105 8.21 -0.29 7.29
CA LEU A 105 8.33 -0.76 5.91
C LEU A 105 7.71 0.24 4.92
N VAL A 106 8.27 0.33 3.71
CA VAL A 106 7.79 1.23 2.65
C VAL A 106 7.32 0.44 1.44
N LEU A 107 6.07 0.65 1.02
CA LEU A 107 5.55 0.18 -0.25
C LEU A 107 5.70 1.26 -1.32
N VAL A 108 6.46 0.97 -2.38
CA VAL A 108 6.62 1.86 -3.53
C VAL A 108 5.69 1.42 -4.64
N LEU A 109 4.59 2.15 -4.82
CA LEU A 109 3.54 1.82 -5.78
C LEU A 109 3.78 2.51 -7.12
N VAL A 110 3.85 1.71 -8.19
CA VAL A 110 4.06 2.17 -9.57
C VAL A 110 2.87 1.76 -10.43
N ASP A 111 2.31 2.70 -11.19
CA ASP A 111 1.29 2.41 -12.21
C ASP A 111 1.98 1.93 -13.49
N VAL A 112 1.86 0.64 -13.80
CA VAL A 112 2.49 0.09 -15.02
C VAL A 112 1.73 0.43 -16.31
N SER A 113 0.48 0.87 -16.18
CA SER A 113 -0.36 1.25 -17.33
C SER A 113 0.00 2.64 -17.87
N ASP A 114 0.63 3.49 -17.05
CA ASP A 114 1.08 4.82 -17.46
C ASP A 114 2.43 4.75 -18.20
N HIS A 115 2.36 4.67 -19.53
CA HIS A 115 3.54 4.61 -20.40
C HIS A 115 4.51 5.80 -20.26
N TRP A 116 4.07 6.94 -19.72
CA TRP A 116 4.94 8.10 -19.54
C TRP A 116 5.81 8.01 -18.29
N THR A 117 5.32 7.36 -17.24
CA THR A 117 5.96 7.39 -15.92
C THR A 117 6.49 6.03 -15.47
N ARG A 118 6.03 4.92 -16.05
CA ARG A 118 6.36 3.56 -15.60
C ARG A 118 7.83 3.14 -15.68
N ASN A 119 8.62 3.75 -16.58
CA ASN A 119 10.03 3.36 -16.83
C ASN A 119 11.03 3.98 -15.82
N SER A 120 10.54 4.73 -14.82
CA SER A 120 11.41 5.31 -13.79
C SER A 120 10.64 5.66 -12.53
N LEU A 121 11.28 5.54 -11.37
CA LEU A 121 10.73 6.09 -10.14
C LEU A 121 10.79 7.63 -10.19
N SER A 122 9.72 8.27 -9.71
CA SER A 122 9.71 9.74 -9.59
C SER A 122 10.84 10.23 -8.67
N LYS A 123 11.35 11.44 -8.94
CA LYS A 123 12.44 12.05 -8.14
C LYS A 123 12.06 12.17 -6.67
N GLU A 124 10.79 12.44 -6.38
CA GLU A 124 10.26 12.52 -5.02
C GLU A 124 10.32 11.17 -4.30
N VAL A 125 9.96 10.07 -4.98
CA VAL A 125 10.09 8.71 -4.42
C VAL A 125 11.56 8.38 -4.14
N LEU A 126 12.44 8.64 -5.10
CA LEU A 126 13.87 8.36 -4.95
C LEU A 126 14.50 9.18 -3.82
N LYS A 127 14.11 10.45 -3.66
CA LYS A 127 14.53 11.27 -2.51
C LYS A 127 14.10 10.64 -1.19
N CYS A 128 12.85 10.21 -1.07
CA CYS A 128 12.35 9.55 0.14
C CYS A 128 13.15 8.29 0.45
N LEU A 129 13.36 7.42 -0.54
CA LEU A 129 14.13 6.18 -0.35
C LEU A 129 15.60 6.46 0.03
N SER A 130 16.25 7.42 -0.64
CA SER A 130 17.64 7.78 -0.38
C SER A 130 17.87 8.41 0.99
N GLN A 131 16.86 9.06 1.56
CA GLN A 131 16.93 9.70 2.87
C GLN A 131 16.65 8.73 4.02
N PHE A 132 15.93 7.63 3.74
CA PHE A 132 15.62 6.59 4.71
C PHE A 132 16.07 5.20 4.23
N PRO A 133 17.36 5.01 3.83
CA PRO A 133 17.84 3.75 3.26
C PRO A 133 17.81 2.58 4.25
N GLN A 134 17.72 2.86 5.55
CA GLN A 134 17.59 1.87 6.61
C GLN A 134 16.20 1.23 6.69
N ILE A 135 15.18 1.87 6.12
CA ILE A 135 13.82 1.34 6.15
C ILE A 135 13.65 0.40 4.95
N PRO A 136 13.24 -0.86 5.16
CA PRO A 136 13.05 -1.81 4.07
C PRO A 136 11.97 -1.33 3.11
N SER A 137 12.23 -1.46 1.81
CA SER A 137 11.28 -1.09 0.76
C SER A 137 10.88 -2.28 -0.11
N VAL A 138 9.63 -2.26 -0.56
CA VAL A 138 9.04 -3.27 -1.44
C VAL A 138 8.45 -2.56 -2.66
N LEU A 139 8.73 -3.09 -3.85
CA LEU A 139 8.19 -2.56 -5.10
C LEU A 139 6.83 -3.19 -5.37
N VAL A 140 5.82 -2.38 -5.67
CA VAL A 140 4.48 -2.84 -6.02
C VAL A 140 4.10 -2.28 -7.38
N LEU A 141 4.03 -3.15 -8.38
CA LEU A 141 3.57 -2.85 -9.72
C LEU A 141 2.04 -3.02 -9.76
N ASN A 142 1.33 -1.91 -9.85
CA ASN A 142 -0.13 -1.87 -9.83
C ASN A 142 -0.72 -1.63 -11.23
N LYS A 143 -1.96 -2.04 -11.42
CA LYS A 143 -2.73 -1.96 -12.69
C LYS A 143 -2.16 -2.85 -13.79
N VAL A 144 -1.59 -4.00 -13.40
CA VAL A 144 -1.03 -5.00 -14.32
C VAL A 144 -2.07 -5.58 -15.26
N ASP A 145 -3.35 -5.48 -14.88
CA ASP A 145 -4.48 -5.90 -15.67
C ASP A 145 -4.77 -5.05 -16.91
N LEU A 146 -4.31 -3.80 -16.90
CA LEU A 146 -4.46 -2.89 -18.03
C LEU A 146 -3.35 -3.08 -19.08
N LEU A 147 -2.34 -3.92 -18.80
CA LEU A 147 -1.28 -4.22 -19.74
C LEU A 147 -1.72 -5.24 -20.78
N LYS A 148 -1.66 -4.83 -22.05
CA LYS A 148 -1.87 -5.74 -23.19
C LYS A 148 -0.75 -6.78 -23.31
N ASN A 149 0.49 -6.36 -23.07
CA ASN A 149 1.67 -7.20 -23.15
C ASN A 149 2.33 -7.29 -21.77
N LYS A 150 2.34 -8.47 -21.15
CA LYS A 150 2.92 -8.70 -19.82
C LYS A 150 4.45 -8.88 -19.86
N PHE A 151 5.07 -9.14 -21.02
CA PHE A 151 6.52 -9.31 -21.13
C PHE A 151 7.29 -8.06 -20.72
N ILE A 152 6.71 -6.88 -20.91
CA ILE A 152 7.31 -5.60 -20.51
C ILE A 152 7.57 -5.51 -19.00
N LEU A 153 6.87 -6.30 -18.18
CA LEU A 153 7.03 -6.26 -16.73
C LEU A 153 8.45 -6.66 -16.31
N LEU A 154 9.11 -7.56 -17.04
CA LEU A 154 10.49 -7.97 -16.75
C LEU A 154 11.47 -6.81 -16.97
N ASP A 155 11.29 -6.08 -18.07
CA ASP A 155 12.10 -4.90 -18.38
C ASP A 155 11.86 -3.81 -17.32
N LEU A 156 10.60 -3.55 -16.98
CA LEU A 156 10.23 -2.58 -15.95
C LEU A 156 10.81 -2.94 -14.58
N VAL A 157 10.75 -4.21 -14.19
CA VAL A 157 11.37 -4.69 -12.94
C VAL A 157 12.87 -4.42 -12.99
N THR A 158 13.55 -4.75 -14.08
CA THR A 158 14.99 -4.54 -14.21
C THR A 158 15.35 -3.05 -14.14
N GLU A 159 14.60 -2.18 -14.82
CA GLU A 159 14.80 -0.72 -14.79
C GLU A 159 14.55 -0.13 -13.40
N LEU A 160 13.42 -0.46 -12.78
CA LEU A 160 12.98 0.11 -11.50
C LEU A 160 13.80 -0.41 -10.31
N THR A 161 14.43 -1.57 -10.44
CA THR A 161 15.27 -2.18 -9.40
C THR A 161 16.77 -2.06 -9.68
N GLU A 162 17.16 -1.38 -10.77
CA GLU A 162 18.55 -1.39 -11.27
C GLU A 162 19.15 -2.82 -11.40
N GLY A 163 18.29 -3.81 -11.67
CA GLY A 163 18.68 -5.21 -11.78
C GLY A 163 18.99 -5.92 -10.47
N ILE A 164 18.65 -5.36 -9.30
CA ILE A 164 18.97 -5.93 -7.98
C ILE A 164 17.72 -5.99 -7.09
N VAL A 165 17.44 -7.17 -6.53
CA VAL A 165 16.34 -7.39 -5.57
C VAL A 165 16.86 -8.25 -4.42
N ASN A 166 16.59 -7.83 -3.19
CA ASN A 166 17.08 -8.48 -1.96
C ASN A 166 18.60 -8.73 -1.98
N GLY A 167 19.37 -7.79 -2.53
CA GLY A 167 20.82 -7.90 -2.70
C GLY A 167 21.29 -8.88 -3.78
N LYS A 168 20.38 -9.56 -4.49
CA LYS A 168 20.69 -10.51 -5.57
C LYS A 168 20.48 -9.84 -6.93
N LYS A 169 21.40 -10.07 -7.87
CA LYS A 169 21.21 -9.63 -9.25
C LYS A 169 20.10 -10.45 -9.90
N LEU A 170 19.22 -9.78 -10.62
CA LEU A 170 18.22 -10.44 -11.46
C LEU A 170 18.93 -11.14 -12.61
N GLU A 171 18.86 -12.47 -12.65
CA GLU A 171 19.26 -13.24 -13.81
C GLU A 171 18.21 -13.05 -14.91
N ALA A 172 18.35 -11.98 -15.69
CA ALA A 172 17.56 -11.81 -16.90
C ALA A 172 18.00 -12.88 -17.91
N ARG A 173 17.30 -14.02 -17.93
CA ARG A 173 17.35 -14.94 -19.06
C ARG A 173 16.67 -14.22 -20.23
N PHE A 174 17.45 -13.45 -20.98
CA PHE A 174 17.05 -12.94 -22.29
C PHE A 174 16.96 -14.12 -23.27
N ALA A 175 15.94 -14.96 -23.10
CA ALA A 175 15.50 -15.85 -24.16
C ALA A 175 14.68 -15.00 -25.15
N PHE A 176 15.08 -15.06 -26.42
CA PHE A 176 14.48 -14.43 -27.61
C PHE A 176 14.97 -13.03 -27.99
N LYS A 177 16.15 -13.01 -28.62
CA LYS A 177 16.36 -12.14 -29.79
C LYS A 177 15.30 -12.48 -30.84
N HIS A 178 14.59 -11.48 -31.33
CA HIS A 178 13.84 -11.54 -32.58
C HIS A 178 14.78 -11.96 -33.71
N ASN A 179 14.64 -13.20 -34.20
CA ASN A 179 15.03 -13.53 -35.56
C ASN A 179 13.75 -13.67 -36.39
N SER A 180 13.55 -12.69 -37.26
CA SER A 180 12.69 -12.79 -38.43
C SER A 180 13.24 -13.88 -39.37
N SER A 181 12.45 -14.93 -39.61
CA SER A 181 12.20 -15.54 -40.94
C SER A 181 11.90 -17.04 -40.85
N SER A 182 10.98 -17.46 -41.73
CA SER A 182 10.60 -18.81 -42.12
C SER A 182 9.57 -19.56 -41.24
N SER A 183 8.38 -19.64 -41.83
CA SER A 183 7.31 -20.62 -41.70
C SER A 183 7.79 -22.08 -41.77
N VAL A 184 7.24 -22.97 -40.91
CA VAL A 184 6.54 -24.23 -41.26
C VAL A 184 5.75 -24.73 -40.03
N LYS A 185 4.60 -25.36 -40.28
CA LYS A 185 3.57 -25.84 -39.36
C LYS A 185 3.90 -27.15 -38.61
N ALA A 186 3.49 -27.14 -37.33
CA ALA A 186 2.79 -28.21 -36.56
C ALA A 186 3.55 -29.48 -36.12
N PRO A 187 2.93 -30.27 -35.21
CA PRO A 187 2.75 -30.04 -33.77
C PRO A 187 3.56 -31.10 -32.97
N LEU A 188 3.70 -31.04 -31.64
CA LEU A 188 3.86 -32.24 -30.76
C LEU A 188 4.01 -31.87 -29.25
N GLN A 189 3.08 -32.46 -28.47
CA GLN A 189 3.20 -33.08 -27.15
C GLN A 189 3.78 -32.32 -25.95
N ILE A 190 2.87 -32.02 -25.02
CA ILE A 190 3.16 -31.76 -23.60
C ILE A 190 3.49 -33.11 -22.94
N THR A 191 4.76 -33.35 -22.65
CA THR A 191 5.18 -34.40 -21.71
C THR A 191 4.95 -33.89 -20.29
N ARG A 192 3.91 -34.43 -19.66
CA ARG A 192 3.58 -34.22 -18.24
C ARG A 192 4.51 -35.12 -17.43
N ALA A 193 5.50 -34.56 -16.76
CA ALA A 193 6.32 -35.31 -15.81
C ALA A 193 5.54 -35.48 -14.50
N SER A 194 5.24 -36.74 -14.17
CA SER A 194 4.64 -37.19 -12.90
C SER A 194 5.60 -36.95 -11.72
N PRO A 195 5.08 -36.77 -10.49
CA PRO A 195 5.92 -36.68 -9.29
C PRO A 195 6.47 -38.06 -8.90
N PRO A 196 7.66 -38.15 -8.28
CA PRO A 196 8.18 -39.42 -7.81
C PRO A 196 7.41 -39.87 -6.58
N GLU A 197 6.87 -41.09 -6.66
CA GLU A 197 6.38 -41.88 -5.53
C GLU A 197 7.53 -42.13 -4.56
N ASN A 198 7.31 -41.85 -3.27
CA ASN A 198 8.05 -42.51 -2.21
C ASN A 198 7.05 -43.12 -1.24
N ARG A 199 7.04 -44.46 -1.23
CA ARG A 199 6.31 -45.32 -0.32
C ARG A 199 6.83 -45.14 1.11
N ALA A 200 5.90 -45.07 2.04
CA ALA A 200 6.12 -45.35 3.45
C ALA A 200 6.58 -46.80 3.67
N PRO A 201 7.19 -47.07 4.83
CA PRO A 201 6.85 -48.29 5.56
C PRO A 201 6.45 -47.97 7.01
N GLU A 202 5.31 -48.51 7.41
CA GLU A 202 4.89 -48.58 8.81
C GLU A 202 5.55 -49.77 9.54
N SER A 203 5.89 -49.48 10.80
CA SER A 203 5.87 -50.33 12.01
C SER A 203 6.67 -51.63 12.08
N HIS A 204 7.55 -51.73 13.09
CA HIS A 204 7.45 -52.74 14.15
C HIS A 204 8.18 -52.28 15.42
N HIS A 205 7.50 -52.43 16.56
CA HIS A 205 7.98 -52.23 17.92
C HIS A 205 9.16 -53.14 18.32
N LEU A 206 10.08 -52.64 19.16
CA LEU A 206 10.49 -53.33 20.40
C LEU A 206 11.16 -52.36 21.40
N GLN A 207 10.95 -52.65 22.68
CA GLN A 207 11.25 -51.89 23.90
C GLN A 207 12.73 -51.88 24.33
N LYS A 208 12.99 -51.11 25.42
CA LYS A 208 14.09 -51.17 26.42
C LYS A 208 15.36 -50.39 26.05
N LYS A 209 16.06 -49.70 26.96
CA LYS A 209 15.95 -49.31 28.39
C LYS A 209 17.27 -48.56 28.71
N ASP A 210 17.26 -47.66 29.71
CA ASP A 210 18.42 -47.27 30.56
C ASP A 210 19.62 -46.64 29.82
N GLN A 211 20.53 -45.79 30.33
CA GLN A 211 20.83 -45.02 31.54
C GLN A 211 22.08 -44.18 31.12
N VAL A 212 22.20 -42.88 31.43
CA VAL A 212 23.07 -42.30 32.49
C VAL A 212 24.58 -42.25 32.16
N GLN A 213 25.18 -41.08 32.45
CA GLN A 213 26.61 -40.80 32.76
C GLN A 213 27.63 -40.81 31.60
N ASP A 214 28.73 -40.07 31.63
CA ASP A 214 29.24 -38.88 32.34
C ASP A 214 30.66 -38.66 31.75
N SER A 215 31.31 -37.56 32.14
CA SER A 215 32.78 -37.40 32.24
C SER A 215 33.54 -37.09 30.93
N SER A 216 34.15 -35.89 30.81
CA SER A 216 35.53 -35.54 31.24
C SER A 216 36.57 -36.07 30.23
N SER A 217 37.67 -35.43 29.83
CA SER A 217 38.41 -34.25 30.27
C SER A 217 39.72 -34.20 29.45
N LEU A 218 40.27 -33.00 29.27
CA LEU A 218 41.71 -32.63 29.23
C LEU A 218 42.64 -33.01 28.04
N ASP A 219 43.30 -31.94 27.57
CA ASP A 219 44.72 -31.76 27.21
C ASP A 219 45.40 -32.69 26.18
N ASN A 220 45.96 -32.13 25.09
CA ASN A 220 47.31 -31.56 25.11
C ASN A 220 47.78 -31.01 23.74
N SER A 221 48.76 -30.11 23.86
CA SER A 221 49.62 -29.42 22.88
C SER A 221 50.06 -30.14 21.60
N GLY A 222 50.23 -29.36 20.52
CA GLY A 222 51.10 -29.71 19.38
C GLY A 222 51.14 -28.64 18.29
N GLU A 223 52.14 -27.74 18.32
CA GLU A 223 52.49 -26.87 17.20
C GLU A 223 53.00 -27.70 16.01
N ILE A 224 52.38 -27.56 14.83
CA ILE A 224 53.02 -27.79 13.54
C ILE A 224 52.58 -26.68 12.57
N ARG A 225 53.53 -25.87 12.12
CA ARG A 225 53.38 -24.96 10.97
C ARG A 225 53.33 -25.77 9.68
N ALA A 226 52.30 -25.54 8.85
CA ALA A 226 52.41 -24.98 7.50
C ALA A 226 51.20 -25.35 6.62
N SER A 227 50.87 -24.41 5.73
CA SER A 227 50.21 -24.60 4.43
C SER A 227 48.70 -24.42 4.36
N GLU A 228 48.36 -23.18 4.00
CA GLU A 228 47.21 -22.68 3.22
C GLU A 228 46.27 -23.73 2.60
N SER A 229 44.99 -23.65 2.97
CA SER A 229 43.89 -23.81 2.02
C SER A 229 42.69 -22.98 2.48
N ASN A 230 42.29 -22.03 1.63
CA ASN A 230 41.18 -21.13 1.84
C ASN A 230 39.85 -21.91 1.82
N LEU A 231 39.27 -22.14 3.00
CA LEU A 231 37.86 -22.45 3.17
C LEU A 231 37.17 -21.17 3.61
N VAL A 232 36.64 -20.42 2.65
CA VAL A 232 35.76 -19.28 2.90
C VAL A 232 34.40 -19.86 3.34
N THR A 233 34.17 -19.91 4.65
CA THR A 233 32.84 -20.08 5.22
C THR A 233 31.95 -18.91 4.78
N GLU A 234 30.86 -19.24 4.09
CA GLU A 234 29.77 -18.31 3.76
C GLU A 234 29.13 -17.80 5.05
N ALA A 235 29.63 -16.68 5.55
CA ALA A 235 28.92 -15.90 6.56
C ALA A 235 27.72 -15.24 5.86
N GLU A 236 26.52 -15.52 6.37
CA GLU A 236 25.28 -14.84 6.02
C GLU A 236 25.45 -13.32 6.19
N GLN A 237 25.76 -12.63 5.10
CA GLN A 237 25.82 -11.17 5.07
C GLN A 237 24.39 -10.65 4.97
N GLY A 238 23.93 -10.01 6.05
CA GLY A 238 22.71 -9.22 6.07
C GLY A 238 22.68 -8.16 4.95
N PRO A 239 21.52 -7.52 4.71
CA PRO A 239 21.30 -6.69 3.54
C PRO A 239 22.33 -5.55 3.46
N LYS A 240 23.12 -5.55 2.38
CA LYS A 240 24.11 -4.51 2.07
C LYS A 240 23.43 -3.14 2.04
N HIS A 241 23.85 -2.26 2.93
CA HIS A 241 23.30 -0.90 3.05
C HIS A 241 23.56 -0.08 1.77
N CYS A 242 22.50 0.45 1.16
CA CYS A 242 22.60 1.46 0.10
C CYS A 242 23.16 2.76 0.71
N GLY A 243 24.41 3.12 0.40
CA GLY A 243 24.97 4.42 0.76
C GLY A 243 24.27 5.59 0.05
N PRO A 244 24.46 6.85 0.52
CA PRO A 244 23.82 8.02 -0.07
C PRO A 244 24.34 8.26 -1.51
N ARG A 245 23.48 8.01 -2.50
CA ARG A 245 23.76 8.28 -3.92
C ARG A 245 23.13 9.59 -4.37
N ASN A 246 23.68 10.20 -5.42
CA ASN A 246 23.11 11.40 -6.03
C ASN A 246 21.80 11.04 -6.77
N VAL A 247 20.67 11.49 -6.23
CA VAL A 247 19.31 11.17 -6.73
C VAL A 247 19.06 11.67 -8.17
N LYS A 248 19.89 12.58 -8.70
CA LYS A 248 19.66 13.21 -10.01
C LYS A 248 19.73 12.25 -11.20
N ASP A 249 20.53 11.19 -11.09
CA ASP A 249 20.79 10.25 -12.20
C ASP A 249 20.12 8.88 -12.01
N MET A 250 19.47 8.66 -10.88
CA MET A 250 18.79 7.41 -10.56
C MET A 250 17.46 7.29 -11.32
N ARG A 251 17.25 6.15 -11.97
CA ARG A 251 15.96 5.78 -12.58
C ARG A 251 15.21 4.74 -11.74
N GLY A 252 15.93 3.93 -10.98
CA GLY A 252 15.40 2.86 -10.14
C GLY A 252 15.98 2.91 -8.72
N TRP A 253 15.68 1.88 -7.93
CA TRP A 253 16.16 1.71 -6.57
C TRP A 253 16.62 0.24 -6.36
N PRO A 254 17.92 -0.02 -6.12
CA PRO A 254 18.46 -1.39 -6.05
C PRO A 254 18.23 -2.09 -4.72
N CYS A 255 17.66 -1.39 -3.75
CA CYS A 255 17.55 -1.85 -2.37
C CYS A 255 16.11 -2.27 -2.02
N PHE A 256 15.33 -2.71 -3.03
CA PHE A 256 14.04 -3.37 -2.81
C PHE A 256 14.24 -4.79 -2.28
N GLN A 257 13.46 -5.18 -1.28
CA GLN A 257 13.49 -6.54 -0.71
C GLN A 257 12.64 -7.53 -1.49
N GLU A 258 11.51 -7.09 -2.03
CA GLU A 258 10.57 -7.94 -2.73
C GLU A 258 9.79 -7.15 -3.78
N ILE A 259 9.19 -7.86 -4.74
CA ILE A 259 8.35 -7.27 -5.78
C ILE A 259 6.98 -7.94 -5.79
N PHE A 260 5.93 -7.12 -5.82
CA PHE A 260 4.55 -7.57 -6.02
C PHE A 260 3.97 -6.99 -7.31
N MET A 261 3.21 -7.81 -8.02
CA MET A 261 2.47 -7.41 -9.22
C MET A 261 0.99 -7.64 -8.96
N LEU A 262 0.18 -6.57 -8.97
CA LEU A 262 -1.21 -6.65 -8.53
C LEU A 262 -2.15 -5.73 -9.32
N ALA A 263 -3.45 -5.98 -9.18
CA ALA A 263 -4.49 -5.08 -9.66
C ALA A 263 -5.38 -4.65 -8.49
N ALA A 264 -4.97 -3.57 -7.81
CA ALA A 264 -5.64 -3.11 -6.58
C ALA A 264 -7.13 -2.80 -6.79
N LEU A 265 -7.54 -2.35 -7.98
CA LEU A 265 -8.96 -2.09 -8.22
C LEU A 265 -9.81 -3.38 -8.19
N ARG A 266 -9.23 -4.51 -8.62
CA ARG A 266 -9.92 -5.81 -8.71
C ARG A 266 -9.61 -6.75 -7.55
N GLY A 267 -8.71 -6.36 -6.64
CA GLY A 267 -8.28 -7.19 -5.52
C GLY A 267 -7.29 -8.31 -5.89
N GLU A 268 -6.91 -8.44 -7.17
CA GLU A 268 -5.99 -9.50 -7.63
C GLU A 268 -4.61 -9.34 -6.97
N GLU A 269 -4.09 -10.42 -6.38
CA GLU A 269 -2.80 -10.49 -5.67
C GLU A 269 -2.65 -9.59 -4.43
N VAL A 270 -3.70 -8.88 -3.99
CA VAL A 270 -3.64 -8.04 -2.78
C VAL A 270 -3.50 -8.90 -1.52
N ASP A 271 -4.15 -10.05 -1.47
CA ASP A 271 -4.04 -10.98 -0.32
C ASP A 271 -2.62 -11.56 -0.18
N THR A 272 -1.92 -11.76 -1.30
CA THR A 272 -0.53 -12.22 -1.31
C THR A 272 0.38 -11.16 -0.67
N LEU A 273 0.20 -9.88 -1.05
CA LEU A 273 0.88 -8.76 -0.41
C LEU A 273 0.51 -8.66 1.09
N LYS A 274 -0.77 -8.79 1.44
CA LYS A 274 -1.24 -8.74 2.84
C LYS A 274 -0.57 -9.82 3.69
N ARG A 275 -0.51 -11.07 3.21
CA ARG A 275 0.18 -12.18 3.88
C ARG A 275 1.66 -11.89 4.10
N TYR A 276 2.34 -11.36 3.08
CA TYR A 276 3.72 -10.91 3.22
C TYR A 276 3.88 -9.85 4.32
N LEU A 277 3.02 -8.82 4.33
CA LEU A 277 3.07 -7.76 5.34
C LEU A 277 2.83 -8.30 6.77
N LEU A 278 1.91 -9.24 6.94
CA LEU A 278 1.69 -9.92 8.23
C LEU A 278 2.95 -10.65 8.71
N MET A 279 3.68 -11.32 7.81
CA MET A 279 4.94 -11.99 8.15
C MET A 279 6.08 -11.03 8.49
N GLN A 280 6.05 -9.79 7.99
CA GLN A 280 7.06 -8.77 8.30
C GLN A 280 6.82 -8.06 9.64
N ALA A 281 5.65 -8.25 10.27
CA ALA A 281 5.33 -7.61 11.54
C ALA A 281 6.24 -8.09 12.67
N LYS A 282 6.71 -7.13 13.48
CA LYS A 282 7.64 -7.39 14.59
C LYS A 282 6.90 -7.36 15.93
N PRO A 283 7.40 -8.05 16.96
CA PRO A 283 6.87 -7.90 18.31
C PRO A 283 6.83 -6.43 18.73
N GLY A 284 5.68 -5.97 19.20
CA GLY A 284 5.46 -4.58 19.57
C GLY A 284 4.01 -4.34 19.97
N ARG A 285 3.82 -3.41 20.90
CA ARG A 285 2.48 -3.09 21.43
C ARG A 285 1.60 -2.52 20.33
N TRP A 286 0.34 -2.94 20.30
CA TRP A 286 -0.67 -2.34 19.42
C TRP A 286 -0.87 -0.86 19.76
N GLU A 287 -0.99 -0.03 18.73
CA GLU A 287 -1.25 1.42 18.85
C GLU A 287 -2.73 1.74 18.93
N PHE A 288 -3.57 0.88 18.36
CA PHE A 288 -5.01 1.07 18.29
C PHE A 288 -5.74 -0.15 18.83
N HIS A 289 -6.95 0.07 19.33
CA HIS A 289 -7.83 -1.02 19.72
C HIS A 289 -8.17 -1.92 18.52
N SER A 290 -8.44 -3.21 18.76
CA SER A 290 -8.72 -4.20 17.70
C SER A 290 -9.82 -3.77 16.72
N GLY A 291 -10.86 -3.09 17.22
CA GLY A 291 -12.00 -2.61 16.43
C GLY A 291 -11.75 -1.31 15.65
N VAL A 292 -10.61 -0.64 15.83
CA VAL A 292 -10.30 0.59 15.11
C VAL A 292 -9.83 0.24 13.69
N LEU A 293 -10.54 0.77 12.69
CA LEU A 293 -10.14 0.66 11.28
C LEU A 293 -9.39 1.89 10.77
N THR A 294 -9.62 3.05 11.39
CA THR A 294 -9.05 4.31 10.94
C THR A 294 -8.96 5.33 12.07
N SER A 295 -7.95 6.20 11.98
CA SER A 295 -7.81 7.36 12.87
C SER A 295 -8.73 8.53 12.51
N GLN A 296 -9.45 8.43 11.39
CA GLN A 296 -10.39 9.46 10.94
C GLN A 296 -11.68 9.42 11.75
N SER A 297 -12.19 10.59 12.13
CA SER A 297 -13.54 10.74 12.67
C SER A 297 -14.61 10.40 11.62
N PRO A 298 -15.84 10.03 12.03
CA PRO A 298 -16.94 9.79 11.11
C PRO A 298 -17.23 10.98 10.19
N GLN A 299 -17.10 12.21 10.71
CA GLN A 299 -17.28 13.44 9.93
C GLN A 299 -16.21 13.61 8.86
N GLU A 300 -14.94 13.29 9.16
CA GLU A 300 -13.86 13.31 8.17
C GLU A 300 -14.09 12.26 7.07
N ILE A 301 -14.53 11.06 7.43
CA ILE A 301 -14.89 10.00 6.47
C ILE A 301 -16.02 10.49 5.56
N CYS A 302 -17.08 11.09 6.13
CA CYS A 302 -18.19 11.68 5.39
C CYS A 302 -17.73 12.75 4.41
N ASN A 303 -16.95 13.72 4.90
CA ASN A 303 -16.37 14.77 4.08
C ASN A 303 -15.52 14.21 2.94
N ASN A 304 -14.74 13.16 3.20
CA ASN A 304 -13.87 12.53 2.22
C ASN A 304 -14.66 11.78 1.14
N ILE A 305 -15.71 11.05 1.51
CA ILE A 305 -16.59 10.35 0.58
C ILE A 305 -17.34 11.34 -0.32
N ILE A 306 -17.94 12.40 0.25
CA ILE A 306 -18.62 13.42 -0.55
C ILE A 306 -17.62 14.12 -1.47
N ARG A 307 -16.43 14.46 -0.96
CA ARG A 307 -15.37 15.10 -1.76
C ARG A 307 -14.90 14.24 -2.92
N GLU A 308 -14.82 12.92 -2.75
CA GLU A 308 -14.52 11.97 -3.82
C GLU A 308 -15.51 12.15 -4.98
N LYS A 309 -16.81 12.16 -4.70
CA LYS A 309 -17.86 12.32 -5.71
C LYS A 309 -17.82 13.71 -6.34
N VAL A 310 -17.59 14.75 -5.54
CA VAL A 310 -17.42 16.13 -6.04
C VAL A 310 -16.22 16.22 -6.99
N LEU A 311 -15.11 15.56 -6.68
CA LEU A 311 -13.94 15.46 -7.55
C LEU A 311 -14.28 14.73 -8.85
N GLU A 312 -15.02 13.62 -8.79
CA GLU A 312 -15.39 12.84 -9.97
C GLU A 312 -16.33 13.60 -10.92
N TYR A 313 -17.35 14.27 -10.38
CA TYR A 313 -18.43 14.82 -11.20
C TYR A 313 -18.28 16.27 -11.64
N LEU A 314 -17.56 17.12 -10.89
CA LEU A 314 -17.42 18.53 -11.30
C LEU A 314 -16.25 18.69 -12.27
N PRO A 315 -16.30 19.62 -13.24
CA PRO A 315 -15.19 19.81 -14.19
C PRO A 315 -14.07 20.71 -13.62
N LEU A 316 -12.91 20.66 -14.27
CA LEU A 316 -11.80 21.60 -14.08
C LEU A 316 -11.42 21.77 -12.60
N GLU A 317 -11.20 23.01 -12.17
CA GLU A 317 -10.79 23.39 -10.83
C GLU A 317 -11.97 23.59 -9.86
N VAL A 318 -13.22 23.39 -10.32
CA VAL A 318 -14.43 23.62 -9.51
C VAL A 318 -14.45 22.81 -8.20
N PRO A 319 -14.11 21.50 -8.18
CA PRO A 319 -14.10 20.72 -6.95
C PRO A 319 -13.27 21.32 -5.81
N TYR A 320 -12.15 21.97 -6.14
CA TYR A 320 -11.21 22.46 -5.13
C TYR A 320 -11.73 23.68 -4.38
N GLY A 321 -12.71 24.39 -4.95
CA GLY A 321 -13.37 25.53 -4.30
C GLY A 321 -14.58 25.17 -3.46
N VAL A 322 -14.99 23.90 -3.40
CA VAL A 322 -16.15 23.45 -2.60
C VAL A 322 -15.72 23.29 -1.14
N ILE A 323 -16.35 24.03 -0.24
CA ILE A 323 -16.18 23.91 1.21
C ILE A 323 -17.36 23.11 1.76
N GLN A 324 -17.09 22.14 2.64
CA GLN A 324 -18.12 21.30 3.24
C GLN A 324 -18.31 21.68 4.70
N VAL A 325 -19.57 21.88 5.10
CA VAL A 325 -19.96 22.17 6.48
C VAL A 325 -21.05 21.19 6.90
N THR A 326 -20.83 20.46 7.99
CA THR A 326 -21.84 19.55 8.54
C THR A 326 -22.83 20.38 9.36
N GLU A 327 -24.09 20.41 8.94
CA GLU A 327 -25.16 21.12 9.65
C GLU A 327 -25.90 20.22 10.64
N VAL A 328 -26.13 18.96 10.25
CA VAL A 328 -26.85 17.98 11.06
C VAL A 328 -26.08 16.67 11.02
N TRP A 329 -25.91 16.09 12.21
CA TRP A 329 -25.37 14.75 12.43
C TRP A 329 -26.13 14.12 13.60
N GLU A 330 -27.19 13.38 13.29
CA GLU A 330 -28.11 12.84 14.30
C GLU A 330 -28.33 11.35 14.06
N GLU A 331 -28.24 10.56 15.13
CA GLU A 331 -28.65 9.16 15.14
C GLU A 331 -30.15 9.09 15.45
N GLY A 332 -30.89 8.49 14.53
CA GLY A 332 -32.31 8.24 14.66
C GLY A 332 -32.61 7.11 15.65
N PRO A 333 -33.88 6.99 16.07
CA PRO A 333 -34.28 6.04 17.09
C PRO A 333 -34.09 4.57 16.69
N SER A 334 -33.94 4.26 15.40
CA SER A 334 -33.71 2.90 14.89
C SER A 334 -32.25 2.65 14.51
N GLY A 335 -31.35 3.58 14.85
CA GLY A 335 -29.92 3.51 14.49
C GLY A 335 -29.60 4.05 13.09
N GLU A 336 -30.56 4.67 12.41
CA GLU A 336 -30.32 5.34 11.13
C GLU A 336 -29.58 6.67 11.33
N LEU A 337 -28.58 6.97 10.51
CA LEU A 337 -27.79 8.19 10.62
C LEU A 337 -28.30 9.25 9.64
N LEU A 338 -28.81 10.36 10.17
CA LEU A 338 -29.19 11.54 9.39
C LEU A 338 -28.00 12.50 9.28
N ILE A 339 -27.59 12.76 8.04
CA ILE A 339 -26.50 13.70 7.74
C ILE A 339 -27.01 14.80 6.82
N VAL A 340 -26.84 16.05 7.22
CA VAL A 340 -27.05 17.22 6.36
C VAL A 340 -25.72 17.92 6.16
N GLN A 341 -25.22 17.89 4.93
CA GLN A 341 -23.98 18.56 4.54
C GLN A 341 -24.29 19.76 3.67
N ASN A 342 -23.77 20.93 4.03
CA ASN A 342 -23.83 22.14 3.22
C ASN A 342 -22.54 22.31 2.42
N LEU A 343 -22.68 22.41 1.10
CA LEU A 343 -21.61 22.58 0.14
C LEU A 343 -21.55 24.06 -0.28
N LEU A 344 -20.62 24.80 0.32
CA LEU A 344 -20.42 26.22 0.03
C LEU A 344 -19.52 26.38 -1.19
N VAL A 345 -19.94 27.19 -2.15
CA VAL A 345 -19.20 27.45 -3.39
C VAL A 345 -18.97 28.95 -3.61
N PRO A 346 -17.83 29.36 -4.19
CA PRO A 346 -17.46 30.77 -4.26
C PRO A 346 -18.19 31.57 -5.35
N ARG A 347 -18.85 30.89 -6.30
CA ARG A 347 -19.45 31.53 -7.48
C ARG A 347 -20.75 30.85 -7.86
N LYS A 348 -21.70 31.64 -8.35
CA LYS A 348 -23.00 31.14 -8.86
C LYS A 348 -22.83 30.16 -10.01
N SER A 349 -21.83 30.34 -10.88
CA SER A 349 -21.52 29.38 -11.94
C SER A 349 -21.13 28.00 -11.40
N HIS A 350 -20.31 27.95 -10.34
CA HIS A 350 -19.91 26.69 -9.69
C HIS A 350 -21.11 26.02 -9.01
N MET A 351 -21.99 26.81 -8.39
CA MET A 351 -23.26 26.33 -7.82
C MET A 351 -24.11 25.64 -8.89
N MET A 352 -24.29 26.27 -10.05
CA MET A 352 -25.05 25.67 -11.15
C MET A 352 -24.43 24.38 -11.69
N MET A 353 -23.09 24.29 -11.73
CA MET A 353 -22.38 23.07 -12.12
C MET A 353 -22.58 21.94 -11.09
N LEU A 354 -22.51 22.26 -9.81
CA LEU A 354 -22.68 21.29 -8.71
C LEU A 354 -24.12 20.78 -8.60
N ILE A 355 -25.11 21.66 -8.73
CA ILE A 355 -26.52 21.25 -8.78
C ILE A 355 -26.77 20.43 -10.06
N GLY A 356 -26.23 20.90 -11.19
CA GLY A 356 -26.45 20.30 -12.51
C GLY A 356 -27.87 20.52 -13.03
N ARG A 357 -28.10 20.13 -14.30
CA ARG A 357 -29.40 20.34 -14.96
C ARG A 357 -30.50 19.56 -14.24
N GLY A 358 -31.49 20.29 -13.69
CA GLY A 358 -32.59 19.69 -12.93
C GLY A 358 -32.16 18.99 -11.63
N GLY A 359 -31.02 19.37 -11.04
CA GLY A 359 -30.53 18.76 -9.79
C GLY A 359 -29.89 17.38 -9.97
N LYS A 360 -29.65 16.93 -11.21
CA LYS A 360 -29.15 15.58 -11.50
C LYS A 360 -27.76 15.31 -10.93
N VAL A 361 -26.85 16.30 -10.93
CA VAL A 361 -25.47 16.09 -10.46
C VAL A 361 -25.45 15.97 -8.95
N ILE A 362 -26.06 16.92 -8.23
CA ILE A 362 -26.10 16.88 -6.76
C ILE A 362 -26.85 15.66 -6.23
N SER A 363 -27.95 15.27 -6.88
CA SER A 363 -28.71 14.07 -6.49
C SER A 363 -27.90 12.80 -6.67
N ARG A 364 -27.14 12.69 -7.76
CA ARG A 364 -26.24 11.56 -8.00
C ARG A 364 -25.11 11.50 -6.98
N ILE A 365 -24.49 12.65 -6.67
CA ILE A 365 -23.48 12.77 -5.60
C ILE A 365 -24.06 12.29 -4.26
N ALA A 366 -25.24 12.78 -3.88
CA ALA A 366 -25.90 12.40 -2.63
C ALA A 366 -26.20 10.89 -2.57
N GLN A 367 -26.72 10.31 -3.67
CA GLN A 367 -27.02 8.89 -3.75
C GLN A 367 -25.77 8.03 -3.62
N GLU A 368 -24.73 8.30 -4.41
CA GLU A 368 -23.51 7.48 -4.42
C GLU A 368 -22.70 7.67 -3.14
N ALA A 369 -22.61 8.89 -2.60
CA ALA A 369 -21.96 9.14 -1.31
C ALA A 369 -22.74 8.51 -0.15
N GLY A 370 -24.07 8.58 -0.17
CA GLY A 370 -24.93 7.92 0.82
C GLY A 370 -24.73 6.41 0.84
N GLN A 371 -24.66 5.78 -0.34
CA GLN A 371 -24.39 4.34 -0.43
C GLN A 371 -22.99 3.96 0.09
N ASP A 372 -21.97 4.75 -0.26
CA ASP A 372 -20.62 4.53 0.26
C ASP A 372 -20.57 4.70 1.79
N LEU A 373 -21.31 5.65 2.36
CA LEU A 373 -21.39 5.85 3.81
C LEU A 373 -22.08 4.69 4.52
N MET A 374 -23.18 4.16 3.96
CA MET A 374 -23.84 2.97 4.52
C MET A 374 -22.89 1.78 4.58
N ASN A 375 -22.10 1.56 3.52
CA ASN A 375 -21.13 0.48 3.47
C ASN A 375 -19.99 0.65 4.48
N VAL A 376 -19.57 1.89 4.76
CA VAL A 376 -18.47 2.17 5.68
C VAL A 376 -18.93 2.13 7.14
N PHE A 377 -20.07 2.75 7.46
CA PHE A 377 -20.62 2.81 8.82
C PHE A 377 -21.44 1.58 9.21
N LEU A 378 -21.80 0.71 8.26
CA LEU A 378 -22.61 -0.48 8.48
C LEU A 378 -23.97 -0.17 9.13
N CYS A 379 -24.54 0.98 8.81
CA CYS A 379 -25.88 1.41 9.22
C CYS A 379 -26.59 2.11 8.07
N ASP A 380 -27.90 2.32 8.19
CA ASP A 380 -28.66 3.11 7.23
C ASP A 380 -28.26 4.58 7.33
N VAL A 381 -27.96 5.22 6.19
CA VAL A 381 -27.53 6.62 6.15
C VAL A 381 -28.46 7.42 5.25
N ARG A 382 -29.08 8.46 5.81
CA ARG A 382 -29.85 9.45 5.05
C ARG A 382 -29.02 10.71 4.84
N LEU A 383 -28.30 10.76 3.72
CA LEU A 383 -27.51 11.93 3.34
C LEU A 383 -28.36 12.97 2.57
N LYS A 384 -28.38 14.21 3.06
CA LYS A 384 -28.91 15.38 2.34
C LYS A 384 -27.80 16.38 2.06
N LEU A 385 -27.72 16.85 0.83
CA LEU A 385 -26.76 17.86 0.42
C LEU A 385 -27.47 19.19 0.12
N LYS A 386 -27.03 20.25 0.77
CA LYS A 386 -27.40 21.64 0.45
C LYS A 386 -26.27 22.30 -0.32
N VAL A 387 -26.59 23.29 -1.15
CA VAL A 387 -25.57 24.05 -1.89
C VAL A 387 -25.88 25.53 -1.72
N GLU A 388 -24.91 26.28 -1.22
CA GLU A 388 -25.03 27.70 -0.96
C GLU A 388 -23.82 28.48 -1.48
N LEU A 389 -24.02 29.77 -1.73
CA LEU A 389 -22.90 30.66 -2.02
C LEU A 389 -22.13 30.94 -0.74
N LYS A 390 -20.81 30.80 -0.79
CA LYS A 390 -19.95 31.26 0.29
C LYS A 390 -20.17 32.77 0.45
N SER A 391 -20.68 33.17 1.61
CA SER A 391 -20.88 34.58 1.98
C SER A 391 -19.55 35.29 2.21
#